data_AF-A0A6M5YY10-F1
#
_entry.id   AF-A0A6M5YY10-F1
#
_cell.length_a   1.000
_cell.length_b   1.000
_cell.length_c   1.000
_cell.angle_alpha   90.00
_cell.angle_beta   90.00
_cell.angle_gamma   90.00
#
_symmetry.space_group_name_H-M   'P 1'
#
loop_
_entity.id
_entity.type
_entity.pdbx_description
1 polymer ?
#
loop_
_entity_poly.entity_id
_entity_poly.type
_entity_poly.pdbx_seq_one_letter_code
_entity_poly.pdbx_strand_id
1 'polypeptide(L)'
;MADPDRPVRVGTDARLATRDPRYSLRDLIGSGGAATTWFGGGDVWAELAREYRRLAGEAAARGDHRRAAYLYGVLLRDLRAAANTLMAGGLFRDAALLFRDRLSDPRAAADAFERAGDHDEAIRLYERLHEYERIADLLRRLGDEDRAVRYYTMAATALASTGRFVAAGDLMRVKAYRRADAIGWYTMGWRTDGAEAVTCAERLLDEHVAAEDPRAVTQLLAEAETALAARPRDVGRLFNYALRGSAGALAADDRADLVDRTRLLFASHLRAAAMIGEAGALAGELFGSDPPWSAPLGRDVAFAVQKRPSAPVPKDAPPLQIRPLIAGPVTAVAVVRGTCDLVVAGSNGIVYWRVAEGRFVPVAVATGERVTALSSSAGGELVYALVCGTDGHWNLRCYAADRTGAFRVWAQHPLDTEDIENPEIYLQSEAIFAGGEHRVVAVTPVRFYTFIGPRLRVEESFEPAPDSRPLVHFVADAGNGRLWSWAGGTVALEGVDGTPRFEWHAPSPTGHVTWRAPGTAVLELAFVDGDGCVSWAQFDARDPQLHRARYALAKNPPGYTTVCFVAPDALVAVTEANEVQWLRVIGESLVVQASITVSVPVHVVALAAQSDPDEVIAVLTDGGAVRLRRPDRT
;
A
#
# COMPACT_ATOMS: atom_id res chain seq x y z
N MET A 1 -34.35 -6.29 38.99
CA MET A 1 -34.22 -6.02 40.45
C MET A 1 -35.61 -6.02 41.04
N ALA A 2 -35.89 -6.86 42.03
CA ALA A 2 -37.18 -6.88 42.72
C ALA A 2 -37.13 -5.95 43.96
N ASP A 3 -38.26 -5.30 44.23
CA ASP A 3 -38.53 -4.39 45.34
C ASP A 3 -38.31 -5.07 46.71
N PRO A 4 -37.39 -4.57 47.56
CA PRO A 4 -37.06 -5.16 48.86
C PRO A 4 -38.16 -4.99 49.92
N ASP A 5 -39.16 -4.12 49.70
CA ASP A 5 -40.17 -3.80 50.72
C ASP A 5 -41.45 -4.65 50.62
N ARG A 6 -41.47 -5.65 49.72
CA ARG A 6 -42.64 -6.53 49.58
C ARG A 6 -42.65 -7.59 50.70
N PRO A 7 -43.64 -7.60 51.61
CA PRO A 7 -43.67 -8.54 52.73
C PRO A 7 -43.78 -9.98 52.22
N VAL A 8 -42.78 -10.80 52.54
CA VAL A 8 -42.79 -12.24 52.25
C VAL A 8 -43.78 -12.92 53.19
N ARG A 9 -44.91 -13.39 52.65
CA ARG A 9 -45.84 -14.25 53.41
C ARG A 9 -45.17 -15.61 53.65
N VAL A 10 -44.75 -15.87 54.88
CA VAL A 10 -44.33 -17.20 55.33
C VAL A 10 -45.59 -18.02 55.59
N GLY A 11 -45.93 -18.93 54.67
CA GLY A 11 -47.02 -19.89 54.89
C GLY A 11 -46.54 -21.00 55.82
N THR A 12 -47.10 -21.08 57.02
CA THR A 12 -46.85 -22.16 58.01
C THR A 12 -47.84 -23.32 57.88
N ASP A 13 -48.74 -23.27 56.90
CA ASP A 13 -49.80 -24.26 56.75
C ASP A 13 -49.28 -25.51 56.01
N ALA A 14 -49.41 -26.69 56.62
CA ALA A 14 -49.01 -27.98 56.06
C ALA A 14 -49.84 -28.43 54.83
N ARG A 15 -50.65 -27.55 54.25
CA ARG A 15 -51.45 -27.82 53.05
C ARG A 15 -50.61 -27.50 51.81
N LEU A 16 -50.06 -28.54 51.20
CA LEU A 16 -49.43 -28.47 49.88
C LEU A 16 -50.41 -27.84 48.88
N ALA A 17 -49.99 -26.78 48.20
CA ALA A 17 -50.78 -26.18 47.13
C ALA A 17 -51.05 -27.24 46.05
N THR A 18 -52.32 -27.47 45.73
CA THR A 18 -52.74 -28.42 44.69
C THR A 18 -52.41 -27.81 43.33
N ARG A 19 -51.19 -28.05 42.83
CA ARG A 19 -50.81 -27.68 41.47
C ARG A 19 -51.13 -28.82 40.53
N ASP A 20 -51.79 -28.53 39.41
CA ASP A 20 -51.99 -29.49 38.34
C ASP A 20 -50.62 -29.90 37.77
N PRO A 21 -50.24 -31.20 37.77
CA PRO A 21 -48.95 -31.65 37.25
C PRO A 21 -48.88 -31.66 35.72
N ARG A 22 -49.96 -31.29 35.02
CA ARG A 22 -49.96 -31.19 33.55
C ARG A 22 -49.09 -30.02 33.10
N TYR A 23 -48.21 -30.28 32.13
CA TYR A 23 -47.37 -29.25 31.53
C TYR A 23 -48.23 -28.15 30.90
N SER A 24 -47.96 -26.90 31.28
CA SER A 24 -48.52 -25.70 30.68
C SER A 24 -47.39 -24.70 30.45
N LEU A 25 -47.17 -24.30 29.19
CA LEU A 25 -46.18 -23.28 28.85
C LEU A 25 -46.47 -21.95 29.57
N ARG A 26 -47.74 -21.65 29.81
CA ARG A 26 -48.17 -20.45 30.57
C ARG A 26 -47.63 -20.46 32.00
N ASP A 27 -47.45 -21.62 32.62
CA ASP A 27 -46.93 -21.70 33.99
C ASP A 27 -45.42 -21.41 34.00
N LEU A 28 -44.69 -21.85 32.98
CA LEU A 28 -43.27 -21.53 32.78
C LEU A 28 -43.04 -20.05 32.43
N ILE A 29 -43.89 -19.46 31.58
CA ILE A 29 -43.75 -18.07 31.11
C ILE A 29 -44.41 -17.06 32.05
N GLY A 30 -45.39 -17.47 32.87
CA GLY A 30 -46.21 -16.59 33.71
C GLY A 30 -45.93 -16.63 35.22
N SER A 31 -45.14 -17.57 35.75
CA SER A 31 -44.96 -17.67 37.21
C SER A 31 -43.99 -16.63 37.79
N GLY A 32 -44.47 -15.39 37.95
CA GLY A 32 -43.92 -14.40 38.89
C GLY A 32 -44.62 -14.43 40.26
N GLY A 33 -45.26 -15.56 40.61
CA GLY A 33 -45.96 -15.73 41.89
C GLY A 33 -44.99 -15.68 43.07
N ALA A 34 -45.39 -14.98 44.13
CA ALA A 34 -44.62 -14.76 45.35
C ALA A 34 -43.87 -16.02 45.80
N ALA A 35 -42.54 -15.91 45.92
CA ALA A 35 -41.69 -17.01 46.35
C ALA A 35 -42.07 -17.39 47.79
N THR A 36 -42.66 -18.57 47.98
CA THR A 36 -42.64 -19.24 49.27
C THR A 36 -41.20 -19.64 49.54
N THR A 37 -40.52 -18.89 50.40
CA THR A 37 -39.18 -19.19 50.87
C THR A 37 -39.21 -20.50 51.65
N TRP A 38 -38.63 -21.55 51.08
CA TRP A 38 -38.55 -22.87 51.70
C TRP A 38 -37.38 -22.89 52.68
N PHE A 39 -37.64 -23.16 53.97
CA PHE A 39 -36.63 -23.13 55.04
C PHE A 39 -35.94 -24.49 55.30
N GLY A 40 -36.00 -25.44 54.36
CA GLY A 40 -35.24 -26.68 54.46
C GLY A 40 -33.73 -26.44 54.28
N GLY A 41 -32.89 -27.03 55.14
CA GLY A 41 -31.43 -26.92 55.07
C GLY A 41 -30.85 -27.38 53.71
N GLY A 42 -29.70 -26.84 53.33
CA GLY A 42 -29.11 -26.99 51.98
C GLY A 42 -28.94 -28.44 51.51
N ASP A 43 -28.68 -29.38 52.42
CA ASP A 43 -28.50 -30.79 52.10
C ASP A 43 -29.80 -31.46 51.61
N VAL A 44 -30.94 -31.07 52.18
CA VAL A 44 -32.27 -31.60 51.80
C VAL A 44 -32.65 -31.10 50.41
N TRP A 45 -32.36 -29.84 50.09
CA TRP A 45 -32.59 -29.31 48.74
C TRP A 45 -31.67 -29.98 47.72
N ALA A 46 -30.41 -30.23 48.07
CA ALA A 46 -29.48 -30.91 47.16
C ALA A 46 -29.93 -32.34 46.83
N GLU A 47 -30.41 -33.08 47.83
CA GLU A 47 -30.97 -34.43 47.64
C GLU A 47 -32.25 -34.41 46.79
N LEU A 48 -33.17 -33.50 47.11
CA LEU A 48 -34.40 -33.33 46.33
C LEU A 48 -34.11 -32.92 44.89
N ALA A 49 -33.13 -32.03 44.68
CA ALA A 49 -32.71 -31.61 43.34
C ALA A 49 -32.05 -32.76 42.57
N ARG A 50 -31.27 -33.64 43.22
CA ARG A 50 -30.77 -34.87 42.59
C ARG A 50 -31.91 -35.77 42.15
N GLU A 51 -32.90 -35.96 43.03
CA GLU A 51 -34.05 -36.81 42.73
C GLU A 51 -34.92 -36.26 41.59
N TYR A 52 -35.18 -34.95 41.57
CA TYR A 52 -35.88 -34.33 40.44
C TYR A 52 -35.09 -34.40 39.13
N ARG A 53 -33.76 -34.27 39.16
CA ARG A 53 -32.95 -34.46 37.95
C ARG A 53 -33.01 -35.91 37.45
N ARG A 54 -32.99 -36.89 38.36
CA ARG A 54 -33.17 -38.31 38.03
C ARG A 54 -34.53 -38.55 37.37
N LEU A 55 -35.61 -38.07 37.99
CA LEU A 55 -36.97 -38.19 37.46
C LEU A 55 -37.16 -37.46 36.13
N ALA A 56 -36.53 -36.31 35.95
CA ALA A 56 -36.56 -35.57 34.68
C ALA A 56 -35.82 -36.33 33.58
N GLY A 57 -34.66 -36.91 33.89
CA GLY A 57 -33.92 -37.78 32.98
C GLY A 57 -34.72 -39.02 32.56
N GLU A 58 -35.39 -39.67 33.51
CA GLU A 58 -36.27 -40.83 33.24
C GLU A 58 -37.51 -40.46 32.42
N ALA A 59 -38.09 -39.28 32.65
CA ALA A 59 -39.19 -38.78 31.83
C ALA A 59 -38.73 -38.49 30.39
N ALA A 60 -37.58 -37.84 30.21
CA ALA A 60 -37.00 -37.59 28.89
C ALA A 60 -36.63 -38.89 28.16
N ALA A 61 -36.06 -39.88 28.86
CA ALA A 61 -35.74 -41.20 28.29
C ALA A 61 -36.98 -41.97 27.82
N ARG A 62 -38.15 -41.72 28.43
CA ARG A 62 -39.44 -42.27 28.01
C ARG A 62 -40.13 -41.46 26.89
N GLY A 63 -39.50 -40.39 26.41
CA GLY A 63 -40.07 -39.49 25.40
C GLY A 63 -41.06 -38.46 25.95
N ASP A 64 -41.26 -38.38 27.27
CA ASP A 64 -42.13 -37.39 27.91
C ASP A 64 -41.37 -36.09 28.19
N HIS A 65 -40.98 -35.42 27.10
CA HIS A 65 -40.16 -34.21 27.14
C HIS A 65 -40.87 -33.01 27.78
N ARG A 66 -42.21 -32.94 27.70
CA ARG A 66 -43.01 -31.90 28.38
C ARG A 66 -42.92 -32.03 29.89
N ARG A 67 -43.09 -33.25 30.41
CA ARG A 67 -42.94 -33.50 31.85
C ARG A 67 -41.52 -33.25 32.32
N ALA A 68 -40.53 -33.72 31.57
CA ALA A 68 -39.13 -33.48 31.90
C ALA A 68 -38.81 -31.97 31.94
N ALA A 69 -39.29 -31.20 30.96
CA ALA A 69 -39.13 -29.75 30.94
C ALA A 69 -39.85 -29.04 32.09
N TYR A 70 -41.02 -29.52 32.51
CA TYR A 70 -41.70 -29.02 33.72
C TYR A 70 -40.86 -29.26 34.98
N LEU A 71 -40.31 -30.47 35.16
CA LEU A 71 -39.44 -30.79 36.29
C LEU A 71 -38.19 -29.90 36.32
N TYR A 72 -37.54 -29.70 35.17
CA TYR A 72 -36.40 -28.79 35.07
C TYR A 72 -36.78 -27.32 35.31
N GLY A 73 -37.80 -26.80 34.63
CA GLY A 73 -38.08 -25.37 34.63
C GLY A 73 -38.87 -24.88 35.84
N VAL A 74 -39.83 -25.66 36.34
CA VAL A 74 -40.71 -25.24 37.45
C VAL A 74 -40.16 -25.70 38.80
N LEU A 75 -39.74 -26.97 38.92
CA LEU A 75 -39.28 -27.51 40.20
C LEU A 75 -37.80 -27.19 40.46
N LEU A 76 -36.93 -27.42 39.48
CA LEU A 76 -35.49 -27.16 39.61
C LEU A 76 -35.11 -25.71 39.28
N ARG A 77 -36.01 -24.93 38.67
CA ARG A 77 -35.75 -23.57 38.15
C ARG A 77 -34.59 -23.48 37.17
N ASP A 78 -34.26 -24.59 36.51
CA ASP A 78 -33.25 -24.68 35.47
C ASP A 78 -33.93 -24.52 34.10
N LEU A 79 -34.17 -23.26 33.72
CA LEU A 79 -34.86 -22.91 32.49
C LEU A 79 -34.07 -23.33 31.23
N ARG A 80 -32.74 -23.39 31.31
CA ARG A 80 -31.90 -23.80 30.18
C ARG A 80 -31.97 -25.30 29.95
N ALA A 81 -31.93 -26.11 31.01
CA ALA A 81 -32.15 -27.56 30.90
C ALA A 81 -33.57 -27.86 30.40
N ALA A 82 -34.58 -27.10 30.86
CA ALA A 82 -35.94 -27.23 30.36
C ALA A 82 -36.04 -26.94 28.85
N ALA A 83 -35.48 -25.82 28.38
CA ALA A 83 -35.46 -25.46 26.97
C ALA A 83 -34.74 -26.52 26.11
N ASN A 84 -33.58 -27.00 26.56
CA ASN A 84 -32.82 -28.05 25.86
C ASN A 84 -33.58 -29.38 25.81
N THR A 85 -34.32 -29.72 26.86
CA THR A 85 -35.16 -30.93 26.90
C THR A 85 -36.33 -30.83 25.92
N LEU A 86 -36.96 -29.65 25.80
CA LEU A 86 -38.00 -29.38 24.80
C LEU A 86 -37.44 -29.48 23.37
N MET A 87 -36.24 -28.93 23.13
CA MET A 87 -35.53 -29.06 21.85
C MET A 87 -35.25 -30.53 21.50
N ALA A 88 -34.78 -31.33 22.46
CA ALA A 88 -34.54 -32.75 22.25
C ALA A 88 -35.83 -33.52 21.91
N GLY A 89 -36.97 -33.09 22.47
CA GLY A 89 -38.29 -33.68 22.21
C GLY A 89 -39.01 -33.19 20.97
N GLY A 90 -38.39 -32.38 20.12
CA GLY A 90 -39.03 -31.80 18.93
C GLY A 90 -40.06 -30.70 19.23
N LEU A 91 -40.15 -30.22 20.47
CA LEU A 91 -41.05 -29.16 20.91
C LEU A 91 -40.39 -27.78 20.71
N PHE A 92 -39.98 -27.51 19.47
CA PHE A 92 -39.11 -26.38 19.13
C PHE A 92 -39.74 -25.02 19.44
N ARG A 93 -41.03 -24.84 19.17
CA ARG A 93 -41.73 -23.56 19.40
C ARG A 93 -41.80 -23.19 20.89
N ASP A 94 -42.08 -24.16 21.75
CA ASP A 94 -42.13 -23.96 23.20
C ASP A 94 -40.74 -23.63 23.76
N ALA A 95 -39.70 -24.32 23.24
CA ALA A 95 -38.32 -24.02 23.58
C ALA A 95 -37.90 -22.61 23.13
N ALA A 96 -38.29 -22.20 21.92
CA ALA A 96 -37.97 -20.89 21.34
C ALA A 96 -38.54 -19.73 22.19
N LEU A 97 -39.80 -19.86 22.63
CA LEU A 97 -40.42 -18.88 23.53
C LEU A 97 -39.70 -18.81 24.88
N LEU A 98 -39.26 -19.95 25.42
CA LEU A 98 -38.49 -19.97 26.67
C LEU A 98 -37.12 -19.30 26.50
N PHE A 99 -36.42 -19.57 25.39
CA PHE A 99 -35.15 -18.92 25.06
C PHE A 99 -35.30 -17.40 24.90
N ARG A 100 -36.33 -16.95 24.18
CA ARG A 100 -36.57 -15.52 23.89
C ARG A 100 -37.02 -14.75 25.14
N ASP A 101 -38.04 -15.25 25.84
CA ASP A 101 -38.77 -14.46 26.82
C ASP A 101 -38.22 -14.61 28.25
N ARG A 102 -37.56 -15.74 28.56
CA ARG A 102 -37.06 -16.01 29.92
C ARG A 102 -35.54 -16.11 30.03
N LEU A 103 -34.88 -16.68 29.04
CA LEU A 103 -33.41 -16.80 29.03
C LEU A 103 -32.73 -15.60 28.36
N SER A 104 -33.49 -14.79 27.61
CA SER A 104 -32.97 -13.68 26.80
C SER A 104 -31.81 -14.11 25.90
N ASP A 105 -31.90 -15.32 25.33
CA ASP A 105 -30.91 -15.91 24.41
C ASP A 105 -31.50 -15.87 22.98
N PRO A 106 -31.37 -14.73 22.27
CA PRO A 106 -32.00 -14.53 20.96
C PRO A 106 -31.46 -15.51 19.90
N ARG A 107 -30.21 -15.96 20.03
CA ARG A 107 -29.59 -16.87 19.07
C ARG A 107 -30.18 -18.27 19.19
N ALA A 108 -30.26 -18.81 20.41
CA ALA A 108 -30.90 -20.09 20.66
C ALA A 108 -32.40 -20.04 20.30
N ALA A 109 -33.07 -18.92 20.55
CA ALA A 109 -34.46 -18.72 20.14
C ALA A 109 -34.63 -18.75 18.62
N ALA A 110 -33.77 -18.09 17.85
CA ALA A 110 -33.83 -18.08 16.39
C ALA A 110 -33.68 -19.49 15.81
N ASP A 111 -32.68 -20.24 16.28
CA ASP A 111 -32.43 -21.63 15.86
C ASP A 111 -33.63 -22.54 16.19
N ALA A 112 -34.27 -22.33 17.35
CA ALA A 112 -35.45 -23.07 17.74
C ALA A 112 -36.69 -22.70 16.90
N PHE A 113 -36.92 -21.42 16.57
CA PHE A 113 -38.00 -21.01 15.67
C PHE A 113 -37.78 -21.54 14.23
N GLU A 114 -36.54 -21.55 13.74
CA GLU A 114 -36.22 -22.14 12.43
C GLU A 114 -36.62 -23.61 12.39
N ARG A 115 -36.24 -24.40 13.41
CA ARG A 115 -36.59 -25.82 13.51
C ARG A 115 -38.09 -26.06 13.73
N ALA A 116 -38.80 -25.10 14.30
CA ALA A 116 -40.25 -25.14 14.45
C ALA A 116 -41.01 -24.87 13.13
N GLY A 117 -40.33 -24.37 12.10
CA GLY A 117 -40.96 -23.89 10.87
C GLY A 117 -41.50 -22.45 10.95
N ASP A 118 -41.31 -21.76 12.09
CA ASP A 118 -41.72 -20.36 12.32
C ASP A 118 -40.66 -19.41 11.72
N HIS A 119 -40.46 -19.49 10.39
CA HIS A 119 -39.36 -18.82 9.69
C HIS A 119 -39.37 -17.30 9.80
N ASP A 120 -40.55 -16.65 9.82
CA ASP A 120 -40.66 -15.19 9.95
C ASP A 120 -40.09 -14.68 11.27
N GLU A 121 -40.32 -15.41 12.36
CA GLU A 121 -39.79 -15.03 13.68
C GLU A 121 -38.29 -15.33 13.78
N ALA A 122 -37.82 -16.43 13.17
CA ALA A 122 -36.41 -16.74 13.06
C ALA A 122 -35.64 -15.64 12.28
N ILE A 123 -36.15 -15.21 11.12
CA ILE A 123 -35.58 -14.14 10.30
C ILE A 123 -35.50 -12.84 11.12
N ARG A 124 -36.58 -12.46 11.81
CA ARG A 124 -36.61 -11.25 12.66
C ARG A 124 -35.58 -11.29 13.80
N LEU A 125 -35.33 -12.46 14.38
CA LEU A 125 -34.31 -12.63 15.42
C LEU A 125 -32.89 -12.58 14.83
N TYR A 126 -32.63 -13.26 13.72
CA TYR A 126 -31.32 -13.21 13.06
C TYR A 126 -30.99 -11.80 12.55
N GLU A 127 -31.98 -11.03 12.10
CA GLU A 127 -31.78 -9.65 11.64
C GLU A 127 -31.33 -8.75 12.79
N ARG A 128 -31.94 -8.90 13.97
CA ARG A 128 -31.48 -8.22 15.20
C ARG A 128 -30.08 -8.62 15.65
N LEU A 129 -29.65 -9.82 15.31
CA LEU A 129 -28.30 -10.33 15.59
C LEU A 129 -27.30 -10.00 14.48
N HIS A 130 -27.74 -9.37 13.39
CA HIS A 130 -26.94 -9.14 12.19
C HIS A 130 -26.35 -10.44 11.58
N GLU A 131 -27.00 -11.60 11.79
CA GLU A 131 -26.60 -12.89 11.20
C GLU A 131 -27.16 -13.03 9.76
N TYR A 132 -26.82 -12.07 8.90
CA TYR A 132 -27.38 -11.94 7.53
C TYR A 132 -27.15 -13.17 6.65
N GLU A 133 -26.02 -13.86 6.80
CA GLU A 133 -25.72 -15.09 6.05
C GLU A 133 -26.72 -16.21 6.37
N ARG A 134 -27.10 -16.38 7.65
CA ARG A 134 -28.11 -17.38 8.05
C ARG A 134 -29.50 -17.05 7.50
N ILE A 135 -29.86 -15.76 7.49
CA ILE A 135 -31.12 -15.29 6.89
C ILE A 135 -31.16 -15.64 5.41
N ALA A 136 -30.07 -15.39 4.67
CA ALA A 136 -29.97 -15.68 3.26
C ALA A 136 -30.05 -17.19 2.96
N ASP A 137 -29.32 -18.01 3.72
CA ASP A 137 -29.38 -19.49 3.61
C ASP A 137 -30.79 -20.03 3.92
N LEU A 138 -31.50 -19.42 4.87
CA LEU A 138 -32.89 -19.79 5.19
C LEU A 138 -33.85 -19.38 4.06
N LEU A 139 -33.79 -18.14 3.57
CA LEU A 139 -34.63 -17.64 2.49
C LEU A 139 -34.44 -18.43 1.19
N ARG A 140 -33.20 -18.81 0.87
CA ARG A 140 -32.90 -19.66 -0.29
C ARG A 140 -33.53 -21.04 -0.14
N ARG A 141 -33.49 -21.66 1.05
CA ARG A 141 -34.20 -22.93 1.31
C ARG A 141 -35.72 -22.80 1.16
N LEU A 142 -36.27 -21.61 1.38
CA LEU A 142 -37.68 -21.30 1.17
C LEU A 142 -38.01 -20.92 -0.29
N GLY A 143 -37.02 -20.83 -1.17
CA GLY A 143 -37.18 -20.49 -2.58
C GLY A 143 -37.27 -18.99 -2.88
N ASP A 144 -36.99 -18.11 -1.90
CA ASP A 144 -37.00 -16.65 -2.08
C ASP A 144 -35.59 -16.13 -2.42
N GLU A 145 -35.16 -16.41 -3.66
CA GLU A 145 -33.81 -16.13 -4.12
C GLU A 145 -33.47 -14.63 -4.11
N ASP A 146 -34.41 -13.77 -4.51
CA ASP A 146 -34.19 -12.32 -4.60
C ASP A 146 -33.91 -11.71 -3.23
N ARG A 147 -34.64 -12.12 -2.18
CA ARG A 147 -34.32 -11.67 -0.81
C ARG A 147 -33.04 -12.30 -0.29
N ALA A 148 -32.80 -13.58 -0.60
CA ALA A 148 -31.57 -14.25 -0.19
C ALA A 148 -30.33 -13.51 -0.72
N VAL A 149 -30.31 -13.13 -2.00
CA VAL A 149 -29.22 -12.35 -2.61
C VAL A 149 -29.04 -11.01 -1.89
N ARG A 150 -30.12 -10.29 -1.56
CA ARG A 150 -30.01 -9.03 -0.80
C ARG A 150 -29.33 -9.22 0.55
N TYR A 151 -29.71 -10.26 1.30
CA TYR A 151 -29.08 -10.55 2.60
C TYR A 151 -27.64 -11.05 2.46
N TYR A 152 -27.30 -11.80 1.41
CA TYR A 152 -25.89 -12.12 1.11
C TYR A 152 -25.07 -10.87 0.81
N THR A 153 -25.62 -9.92 0.04
CA THR A 153 -24.94 -8.63 -0.19
C THR A 153 -24.73 -7.88 1.11
N MET A 154 -25.71 -7.83 2.01
CA MET A 154 -25.54 -7.20 3.33
C MET A 154 -24.45 -7.90 4.17
N ALA A 155 -24.40 -9.24 4.14
CA ALA A 155 -23.35 -10.01 4.80
C ALA A 155 -21.96 -9.73 4.21
N ALA A 156 -21.85 -9.68 2.88
CA ALA A 156 -20.61 -9.35 2.18
C ALA A 156 -20.14 -7.92 2.50
N THR A 157 -21.04 -6.95 2.51
CA THR A 157 -20.73 -5.57 2.92
C THR A 157 -20.25 -5.50 4.37
N ALA A 158 -20.87 -6.24 5.28
CA ALA A 158 -20.42 -6.32 6.67
C ALA A 158 -19.00 -6.91 6.76
N LEU A 159 -18.69 -8.00 6.03
CA LEU A 159 -17.34 -8.56 5.95
C LEU A 159 -16.33 -7.56 5.37
N ALA A 160 -16.66 -6.91 4.26
CA ALA A 160 -15.81 -5.92 3.61
C ALA A 160 -15.51 -4.71 4.53
N SER A 161 -16.48 -4.26 5.32
CA SER A 161 -16.28 -3.18 6.31
C SER A 161 -15.24 -3.51 7.39
N THR A 162 -14.98 -4.79 7.62
CA THR A 162 -13.92 -5.28 8.53
C THR A 162 -12.60 -5.61 7.83
N GLY A 163 -12.46 -5.26 6.53
CA GLY A 163 -11.29 -5.55 5.72
C GLY A 163 -11.20 -6.98 5.18
N ARG A 164 -12.25 -7.80 5.35
CA ARG A 164 -12.28 -9.22 4.94
C ARG A 164 -12.86 -9.38 3.54
N PHE A 165 -12.19 -8.80 2.55
CA PHE A 165 -12.66 -8.75 1.16
C PHE A 165 -12.69 -10.12 0.48
N VAL A 166 -11.75 -11.03 0.82
CA VAL A 166 -11.74 -12.39 0.24
C VAL A 166 -13.00 -13.14 0.66
N ALA A 167 -13.35 -13.06 1.95
CA ALA A 167 -14.55 -13.70 2.47
C ALA A 167 -15.84 -13.10 1.88
N ALA A 168 -15.89 -11.77 1.70
CA ALA A 168 -17.01 -11.10 1.05
C ALA A 168 -17.19 -11.56 -0.40
N GLY A 169 -16.12 -11.61 -1.19
CA GLY A 169 -16.16 -12.09 -2.56
C GLY A 169 -16.50 -13.58 -2.67
N ASP A 170 -15.90 -14.44 -1.83
CA ASP A 170 -16.19 -15.88 -1.81
C ASP A 170 -17.65 -16.16 -1.41
N LEU A 171 -18.22 -15.37 -0.50
CA LEU A 171 -19.64 -15.46 -0.15
C LEU A 171 -20.54 -15.17 -1.36
N MET A 172 -20.27 -14.08 -2.09
CA MET A 172 -21.04 -13.73 -3.28
C MET A 172 -20.86 -14.75 -4.42
N ARG A 173 -19.64 -15.27 -4.59
CA ARG A 173 -19.30 -16.24 -5.63
C ARG A 173 -19.93 -17.60 -5.38
N VAL A 174 -19.76 -18.15 -4.16
CA VAL A 174 -20.12 -19.54 -3.83
C VAL A 174 -21.56 -19.66 -3.37
N LYS A 175 -22.05 -18.73 -2.53
CA LYS A 175 -23.40 -18.83 -1.95
C LYS A 175 -24.46 -18.07 -2.75
N ALA A 176 -24.15 -16.85 -3.20
CA ALA A 176 -25.10 -16.06 -4.00
C ALA A 176 -25.06 -16.39 -5.50
N TYR A 177 -24.04 -17.13 -5.97
CA TYR A 177 -23.80 -17.41 -7.39
C TYR A 177 -23.69 -16.14 -8.27
N ARG A 178 -23.22 -15.03 -7.68
CA ARG A 178 -23.10 -13.72 -8.32
C ARG A 178 -21.62 -13.40 -8.60
N ARG A 179 -21.07 -14.00 -9.65
CA ARG A 179 -19.65 -13.83 -10.02
C ARG A 179 -19.25 -12.37 -10.29
N ALA A 180 -20.09 -11.62 -11.01
CA ALA A 180 -19.83 -10.21 -11.30
C ALA A 180 -19.70 -9.37 -10.02
N ASP A 181 -20.57 -9.62 -9.04
CA ASP A 181 -20.53 -8.91 -7.76
C ASP A 181 -19.30 -9.33 -6.93
N ALA A 182 -18.90 -10.61 -7.00
CA ALA A 182 -17.66 -11.10 -6.37
C ALA A 182 -16.40 -10.43 -6.93
N ILE A 183 -16.30 -10.25 -8.25
CA ILE A 183 -15.20 -9.52 -8.91
C ILE A 183 -15.10 -8.09 -8.36
N GLY A 184 -16.24 -7.42 -8.12
CA GLY A 184 -16.27 -6.10 -7.51
C GLY A 184 -15.62 -6.08 -6.13
N TRP A 185 -15.94 -7.05 -5.26
CA TRP A 185 -15.35 -7.19 -3.94
C TRP A 185 -13.85 -7.51 -3.97
N TYR A 186 -13.43 -8.43 -4.83
CA TYR A 186 -12.00 -8.75 -4.97
C TYR A 186 -11.22 -7.56 -5.55
N THR A 187 -11.79 -6.80 -6.48
CA THR A 187 -11.18 -5.56 -7.02
C THR A 187 -10.98 -4.52 -5.92
N MET A 188 -11.98 -4.33 -5.05
CA MET A 188 -11.85 -3.44 -3.91
C MET A 188 -10.74 -3.91 -2.96
N GLY A 189 -10.71 -5.20 -2.61
CA GLY A 189 -9.68 -5.77 -1.75
C GLY A 189 -8.27 -5.68 -2.34
N TRP A 190 -8.11 -5.92 -3.64
CA TRP A 190 -6.83 -5.79 -4.35
C TRP A 190 -6.27 -4.36 -4.30
N ARG A 191 -7.12 -3.34 -4.38
CA ARG A 191 -6.72 -1.93 -4.32
C ARG A 191 -6.38 -1.45 -2.90
N THR A 192 -6.61 -2.26 -1.87
CA THR A 192 -6.17 -1.95 -0.50
C THR A 192 -4.75 -2.48 -0.28
N ASP A 193 -3.95 -1.82 0.56
CA ASP A 193 -2.62 -2.32 0.95
C ASP A 193 -2.69 -3.40 2.05
N GLY A 194 -3.82 -4.12 2.14
CA GLY A 194 -4.08 -5.11 3.18
C GLY A 194 -3.36 -6.44 2.96
N ALA A 195 -3.27 -7.25 4.02
CA ALA A 195 -2.73 -8.61 3.95
C ALA A 195 -3.52 -9.53 2.98
N GLU A 196 -4.79 -9.22 2.73
CA GLU A 196 -5.66 -9.96 1.81
C GLU A 196 -5.53 -9.53 0.34
N ALA A 197 -4.80 -8.45 0.02
CA ALA A 197 -4.75 -7.88 -1.34
C ALA A 197 -4.29 -8.92 -2.38
N VAL A 198 -3.21 -9.64 -2.08
CA VAL A 198 -2.66 -10.67 -2.97
C VAL A 198 -3.66 -11.81 -3.18
N THR A 199 -4.31 -12.27 -2.11
CA THR A 199 -5.34 -13.31 -2.22
C THR A 199 -6.54 -12.83 -3.04
N CYS A 200 -6.91 -11.55 -2.95
CA CYS A 200 -7.94 -10.96 -3.82
C CYS A 200 -7.49 -10.93 -5.28
N ALA A 201 -6.23 -10.60 -5.57
CA ALA A 201 -5.68 -10.68 -6.93
C ALA A 201 -5.64 -12.12 -7.47
N GLU A 202 -5.30 -13.10 -6.63
CA GLU A 202 -5.38 -14.53 -6.99
C GLU A 202 -6.81 -14.91 -7.40
N ARG A 203 -7.82 -14.45 -6.64
CA ARG A 203 -9.25 -14.67 -6.97
C ARG A 203 -9.71 -13.93 -8.22
N LEU A 204 -9.27 -12.69 -8.43
CA LEU A 204 -9.54 -11.95 -9.68
C LEU A 204 -8.97 -12.69 -10.88
N LEU A 205 -7.74 -13.18 -10.75
CA LEU A 205 -7.10 -13.94 -11.80
C LEU A 205 -7.89 -15.22 -12.12
N ASP A 206 -8.33 -15.96 -11.11
CA ASP A 206 -9.19 -17.14 -11.30
C ASP A 206 -10.45 -16.79 -12.12
N GLU A 207 -11.12 -15.68 -11.79
CA GLU A 207 -12.34 -15.25 -12.48
C GLU A 207 -12.06 -14.78 -13.92
N HIS A 208 -10.98 -14.03 -14.16
CA HIS A 208 -10.60 -13.60 -15.52
C HIS A 208 -10.16 -14.76 -16.41
N VAL A 209 -9.43 -15.73 -15.83
CA VAL A 209 -9.06 -16.98 -16.51
C VAL A 209 -10.31 -17.80 -16.82
N ALA A 210 -11.23 -17.97 -15.87
CA ALA A 210 -12.47 -18.69 -16.08
C ALA A 210 -13.42 -18.00 -17.09
N ALA A 211 -13.30 -16.69 -17.26
CA ALA A 211 -14.03 -15.91 -18.25
C ALA A 211 -13.36 -15.90 -19.64
N GLU A 212 -12.19 -16.54 -19.79
CA GLU A 212 -11.38 -16.52 -21.01
C GLU A 212 -11.05 -15.08 -21.48
N ASP A 213 -10.80 -14.17 -20.54
CA ASP A 213 -10.45 -12.76 -20.83
C ASP A 213 -8.94 -12.51 -20.65
N PRO A 214 -8.11 -12.76 -21.70
CA PRO A 214 -6.67 -12.57 -21.60
C PRO A 214 -6.30 -11.10 -21.38
N ARG A 215 -7.12 -10.14 -21.82
CA ARG A 215 -6.83 -8.70 -21.63
C ARG A 215 -6.92 -8.32 -20.17
N ALA A 216 -7.96 -8.78 -19.47
CA ALA A 216 -8.10 -8.55 -18.04
C ALA A 216 -6.97 -9.21 -17.23
N VAL A 217 -6.53 -10.41 -17.64
CA VAL A 217 -5.35 -11.07 -17.05
C VAL A 217 -4.09 -10.21 -17.22
N THR A 218 -3.78 -9.76 -18.44
CA THR A 218 -2.60 -8.92 -18.71
C THR A 218 -2.66 -7.59 -17.96
N GLN A 219 -3.84 -6.97 -17.87
CA GLN A 219 -4.04 -5.73 -17.14
C GLN A 219 -3.80 -5.93 -15.63
N LEU A 220 -4.41 -6.94 -15.02
CA LEU A 220 -4.22 -7.25 -13.60
C LEU A 220 -2.75 -7.49 -13.26
N LEU A 221 -2.04 -8.22 -14.11
CA LEU A 221 -0.61 -8.49 -13.92
C LEU A 221 0.23 -7.21 -14.05
N ALA A 222 -0.07 -6.33 -15.00
CA ALA A 222 0.61 -5.04 -15.12
C ALA A 222 0.38 -4.11 -13.92
N GLU A 223 -0.87 -4.07 -13.43
CA GLU A 223 -1.19 -3.37 -12.19
C GLU A 223 -0.41 -3.96 -11.00
N ALA A 224 -0.28 -5.29 -10.93
CA ALA A 224 0.45 -5.98 -9.86
C ALA A 224 1.96 -5.70 -9.85
N GLU A 225 2.60 -5.57 -11.01
CA GLU A 225 4.02 -5.18 -11.08
C GLU A 225 4.28 -3.84 -10.40
N THR A 226 3.37 -2.89 -10.61
CA THR A 226 3.48 -1.54 -10.04
C THR A 226 3.10 -1.57 -8.56
N ALA A 227 1.95 -2.17 -8.22
CA ALA A 227 1.41 -2.17 -6.87
C ALA A 227 2.28 -2.96 -5.87
N LEU A 228 2.94 -4.03 -6.32
CA LEU A 228 3.75 -4.91 -5.48
C LEU A 228 5.26 -4.67 -5.65
N ALA A 229 5.70 -3.61 -6.33
CA ALA A 229 7.11 -3.32 -6.58
C ALA A 229 7.98 -3.26 -5.30
N ALA A 230 7.38 -2.88 -4.16
CA ALA A 230 8.06 -2.84 -2.86
C ALA A 230 7.88 -4.13 -2.01
N ARG A 231 7.13 -5.12 -2.52
CA ARG A 231 6.69 -6.33 -1.80
C ARG A 231 7.09 -7.59 -2.58
N PRO A 232 8.40 -7.90 -2.70
CA PRO A 232 8.89 -8.93 -3.60
C PRO A 232 8.36 -10.34 -3.27
N ARG A 233 8.09 -10.64 -1.98
CA ARG A 233 7.44 -11.89 -1.56
C ARG A 233 6.04 -12.07 -2.16
N ASP A 234 5.27 -11.00 -2.16
CA ASP A 234 3.90 -10.99 -2.67
C ASP A 234 3.88 -11.05 -4.20
N VAL A 235 4.84 -10.39 -4.86
CA VAL A 235 5.12 -10.55 -6.29
C VAL A 235 5.40 -12.02 -6.61
N GLY A 236 6.32 -12.66 -5.88
CA GLY A 236 6.64 -14.07 -6.04
C GLY A 236 5.39 -14.95 -5.92
N ARG A 237 4.59 -14.74 -4.87
CA ARG A 237 3.35 -15.48 -4.64
C ARG A 237 2.36 -15.35 -5.81
N LEU A 238 2.00 -14.12 -6.19
CA LEU A 238 0.97 -13.86 -7.21
C LEU A 238 1.40 -14.35 -8.60
N PHE A 239 2.63 -14.06 -9.02
CA PHE A 239 3.08 -14.45 -10.36
C PHE A 239 3.31 -15.95 -10.50
N ASN A 240 3.77 -16.62 -9.43
CA ASN A 240 3.81 -18.09 -9.41
C ASN A 240 2.40 -18.69 -9.44
N TYR A 241 1.46 -18.09 -8.73
CA TYR A 241 0.04 -18.47 -8.82
C TYR A 241 -0.47 -18.32 -10.25
N ALA A 242 -0.17 -17.19 -10.90
CA ALA A 242 -0.59 -16.92 -12.26
C ALA A 242 -0.02 -17.89 -13.29
N LEU A 243 1.26 -18.23 -13.19
CA LEU A 243 1.89 -19.21 -14.08
C LEU A 243 1.33 -20.63 -13.92
N ARG A 244 0.87 -21.00 -12.72
CA ARG A 244 0.20 -22.28 -12.48
C ARG A 244 -1.25 -22.27 -12.97
N GLY A 245 -2.02 -21.26 -12.58
CA GLY A 245 -3.44 -21.15 -12.89
C GLY A 245 -3.73 -20.95 -14.38
N SER A 246 -2.83 -20.28 -15.10
CA SER A 246 -3.00 -19.96 -16.52
C SER A 246 -2.55 -21.06 -17.49
N ALA A 247 -1.94 -22.14 -16.99
CA ALA A 247 -1.25 -23.14 -17.81
C ALA A 247 -2.13 -23.82 -18.88
N GLY A 248 -3.44 -23.87 -18.68
CA GLY A 248 -4.41 -24.43 -19.64
C GLY A 248 -5.35 -23.42 -20.28
N ALA A 249 -5.32 -22.16 -19.86
CA ALA A 249 -6.27 -21.14 -20.31
C ALA A 249 -5.65 -20.10 -21.27
N LEU A 250 -4.34 -19.83 -21.13
CA LEU A 250 -3.62 -18.94 -22.05
C LEU A 250 -3.08 -19.70 -23.26
N ALA A 251 -3.00 -19.01 -24.40
CA ALA A 251 -2.27 -19.51 -25.55
C ALA A 251 -0.79 -19.74 -25.20
N ALA A 252 -0.11 -20.62 -25.93
CA ALA A 252 1.28 -20.95 -25.66
C ALA A 252 2.20 -19.72 -25.72
N ASP A 253 1.94 -18.80 -26.65
CA ASP A 253 2.72 -17.56 -26.81
C ASP A 253 2.49 -16.59 -25.63
N ASP A 254 1.23 -16.38 -25.22
CA ASP A 254 0.90 -15.52 -24.06
C ASP A 254 1.50 -16.08 -22.76
N ARG A 255 1.52 -17.41 -22.64
CA ARG A 255 2.16 -18.08 -21.50
C ARG A 255 3.68 -17.89 -21.51
N ALA A 256 4.32 -17.96 -22.68
CA ALA A 256 5.75 -17.71 -22.81
C ALA A 256 6.10 -16.26 -22.43
N ASP A 257 5.30 -15.29 -22.89
CA ASP A 257 5.43 -13.88 -22.52
C ASP A 257 5.29 -13.67 -21.00
N LEU A 258 4.27 -14.30 -20.38
CA LEU A 258 4.09 -14.25 -18.93
C LEU A 258 5.30 -14.82 -18.17
N VAL A 259 5.88 -15.93 -18.63
CA VAL A 259 7.08 -16.52 -18.03
C VAL A 259 8.26 -15.55 -18.11
N ASP A 260 8.50 -14.96 -19.27
CA ASP A 260 9.63 -14.06 -19.46
C ASP A 260 9.46 -12.74 -18.70
N ARG A 261 8.25 -12.18 -18.70
CA ARG A 261 7.89 -11.03 -17.87
C ARG A 261 8.13 -11.29 -16.39
N THR A 262 7.68 -12.45 -15.89
CA THR A 262 7.91 -12.86 -14.50
C THR A 262 9.40 -12.99 -14.18
N ARG A 263 10.20 -13.56 -15.09
CA ARG A 263 11.66 -13.67 -14.92
C ARG A 263 12.34 -12.31 -14.82
N LEU A 264 11.96 -11.36 -15.67
CA LEU A 264 12.51 -10.00 -15.66
C LEU A 264 12.16 -9.27 -14.36
N LEU A 265 10.93 -9.40 -13.90
CA LEU A 265 10.47 -8.84 -12.63
C LEU A 265 11.23 -9.43 -11.43
N PHE A 266 11.35 -10.76 -11.37
CA PHE A 266 12.10 -11.43 -10.30
C PHE A 266 13.58 -11.05 -10.33
N ALA A 267 14.19 -10.94 -11.51
CA ALA A 267 15.55 -10.48 -11.66
C ALA A 267 15.74 -9.05 -11.13
N SER A 268 14.78 -8.15 -11.35
CA SER A 268 14.79 -6.80 -10.79
C SER A 268 14.80 -6.83 -9.26
N HIS A 269 13.90 -7.58 -8.63
CA HIS A 269 13.85 -7.71 -7.18
C HIS A 269 15.11 -8.37 -6.60
N LEU A 270 15.67 -9.39 -7.25
CA LEU A 270 16.91 -10.02 -6.81
C LEU A 270 18.10 -9.09 -6.90
N ARG A 271 18.19 -8.23 -7.92
CA ARG A 271 19.24 -7.20 -7.98
C ARG A 271 19.09 -6.22 -6.82
N ALA A 272 17.87 -5.75 -6.55
CA ALA A 272 17.61 -4.85 -5.43
C ALA A 272 17.96 -5.49 -4.07
N ALA A 273 17.54 -6.74 -3.84
CA ALA A 273 17.85 -7.47 -2.61
C ALA A 273 19.33 -7.85 -2.47
N ALA A 274 20.04 -8.03 -3.58
CA ALA A 274 21.47 -8.33 -3.56
C ALA A 274 22.27 -7.16 -2.97
N MET A 275 21.78 -5.93 -3.15
CA MET A 275 22.41 -4.73 -2.58
C MET A 275 22.41 -4.69 -1.04
N ILE A 276 21.45 -5.38 -0.42
CA ILE A 276 21.34 -5.48 1.05
C ILE A 276 21.78 -6.85 1.58
N GLY A 277 22.29 -7.73 0.71
CA GLY A 277 22.73 -9.08 1.09
C GLY A 277 21.59 -10.09 1.34
N GLU A 278 20.36 -9.79 0.91
CA GLU A 278 19.17 -10.62 1.17
C GLU A 278 18.73 -11.45 -0.04
N ALA A 279 19.33 -11.26 -1.21
CA ALA A 279 18.89 -11.92 -2.44
C ALA A 279 18.88 -13.45 -2.37
N GLY A 280 19.75 -14.07 -1.57
CA GLY A 280 19.80 -15.53 -1.45
C GLY A 280 18.54 -16.11 -0.81
N ALA A 281 18.04 -15.46 0.25
CA ALA A 281 16.78 -15.83 0.88
C ALA A 281 15.60 -15.53 -0.06
N LEU A 282 15.61 -14.36 -0.70
CA LEU A 282 14.54 -13.95 -1.60
C LEU A 282 14.43 -14.84 -2.85
N ALA A 283 15.54 -15.36 -3.37
CA ALA A 283 15.52 -16.27 -4.53
C ALA A 283 14.70 -17.53 -4.25
N GLY A 284 14.82 -18.10 -3.05
CA GLY A 284 14.02 -19.27 -2.64
C GLY A 284 12.52 -18.94 -2.56
N GLU A 285 12.17 -17.73 -2.12
CA GLU A 285 10.78 -17.28 -2.01
C GLU A 285 10.16 -16.95 -3.38
N LEU A 286 10.92 -16.30 -4.28
CA LEU A 286 10.46 -15.92 -5.62
C LEU A 286 10.28 -17.14 -6.52
N PHE A 287 11.23 -18.08 -6.53
CA PHE A 287 11.17 -19.23 -7.45
C PHE A 287 10.50 -20.46 -6.81
N GLY A 288 10.33 -20.49 -5.48
CA GLY A 288 9.70 -21.61 -4.77
C GLY A 288 10.38 -22.97 -5.02
N SER A 289 9.81 -24.03 -4.44
CA SER A 289 10.20 -25.43 -4.72
C SER A 289 9.33 -26.09 -5.79
N ASP A 290 8.20 -25.47 -6.12
CA ASP A 290 7.14 -26.07 -6.93
C ASP A 290 7.15 -25.52 -8.37
N PRO A 291 6.65 -26.30 -9.37
CA PRO A 291 6.42 -25.77 -10.72
C PRO A 291 5.63 -24.45 -10.64
N PRO A 292 5.98 -23.46 -11.47
CA PRO A 292 6.37 -23.60 -12.89
C PRO A 292 7.88 -23.68 -13.16
N TRP A 293 8.73 -23.45 -12.16
CA TRP A 293 10.17 -23.34 -12.39
C TRP A 293 10.85 -24.69 -12.31
N SER A 294 11.84 -24.90 -13.19
CA SER A 294 12.69 -26.08 -13.08
C SER A 294 13.62 -25.96 -11.86
N ALA A 295 13.81 -27.04 -11.11
CA ALA A 295 14.78 -27.09 -10.01
C ALA A 295 16.20 -26.62 -10.40
N PRO A 296 16.72 -26.90 -11.62
CA PRO A 296 17.95 -26.29 -12.12
C PRO A 296 17.93 -24.76 -12.10
N LEU A 297 16.86 -24.11 -12.62
CA LEU A 297 16.77 -22.65 -12.63
C LEU A 297 16.83 -22.05 -11.22
N GLY A 298 16.09 -22.62 -10.26
CA GLY A 298 16.14 -22.14 -8.87
C GLY A 298 17.55 -22.25 -8.26
N ARG A 299 18.25 -23.36 -8.53
CA ARG A 299 19.65 -23.55 -8.10
C ARG A 299 20.60 -22.59 -8.81
N ASP A 300 20.43 -22.37 -10.10
CA ASP A 300 21.29 -21.48 -10.89
C ASP A 300 21.10 -20.03 -10.46
N VAL A 301 19.88 -19.61 -10.14
CA VAL A 301 19.60 -18.28 -9.58
C VAL A 301 20.21 -18.14 -8.19
N ALA A 302 19.99 -19.09 -7.28
CA ALA A 302 20.58 -19.07 -5.94
C ALA A 302 22.12 -19.06 -6.01
N PHE A 303 22.70 -19.86 -6.90
CA PHE A 303 24.12 -19.86 -7.18
C PHE A 303 24.58 -18.52 -7.76
N ALA A 304 23.91 -17.96 -8.77
CA ALA A 304 24.28 -16.69 -9.38
C ALA A 304 24.22 -15.51 -8.39
N VAL A 305 23.28 -15.56 -7.44
CA VAL A 305 23.17 -14.59 -6.36
C VAL A 305 24.30 -14.75 -5.34
N GLN A 306 24.62 -15.98 -4.92
CA GLN A 306 25.68 -16.25 -3.93
C GLN A 306 27.09 -16.10 -4.51
N LYS A 307 27.28 -16.53 -5.75
CA LYS A 307 28.52 -16.53 -6.50
C LYS A 307 28.62 -15.33 -7.42
N ARG A 308 27.82 -14.27 -7.22
CA ARG A 308 28.09 -12.99 -7.85
C ARG A 308 29.54 -12.70 -7.50
N PRO A 309 30.48 -12.86 -8.44
CA PRO A 309 31.87 -12.63 -8.10
C PRO A 309 31.85 -11.19 -7.62
N SER A 310 32.33 -10.90 -6.41
CA SER A 310 33.00 -9.63 -6.22
C SER A 310 34.04 -9.66 -7.32
N ALA A 311 33.71 -9.05 -8.47
CA ALA A 311 34.59 -9.04 -9.62
C ALA A 311 35.89 -8.55 -9.03
N PRO A 312 36.96 -9.39 -9.02
CA PRO A 312 38.14 -9.10 -8.22
C PRO A 312 38.52 -7.68 -8.57
N VAL A 313 38.36 -6.77 -7.59
CA VAL A 313 38.58 -5.35 -7.84
C VAL A 313 39.96 -5.31 -8.44
N PRO A 314 40.11 -4.87 -9.70
CA PRO A 314 41.41 -4.79 -10.33
C PRO A 314 42.30 -4.08 -9.33
N LYS A 315 43.36 -4.78 -8.87
CA LYS A 315 44.21 -4.31 -7.77
C LYS A 315 44.79 -2.91 -8.07
N ASP A 316 44.79 -2.57 -9.36
CA ASP A 316 44.94 -1.24 -9.90
C ASP A 316 43.61 -0.84 -10.57
N ALA A 317 42.78 -0.05 -9.88
CA ALA A 317 41.62 0.56 -10.54
C ALA A 317 42.15 1.35 -11.74
N PRO A 318 41.62 1.13 -12.96
CA PRO A 318 42.07 1.87 -14.12
C PRO A 318 41.96 3.37 -13.82
N PRO A 319 42.91 4.20 -14.28
CA PRO A 319 42.91 5.63 -14.01
C PRO A 319 41.54 6.21 -14.38
N LEU A 320 41.00 7.07 -13.50
CA LEU A 320 39.70 7.70 -13.67
C LEU A 320 39.63 8.35 -15.06
N GLN A 321 38.80 7.78 -15.94
CA GLN A 321 38.61 8.32 -17.28
C GLN A 321 37.62 9.48 -17.21
N ILE A 322 38.15 10.71 -17.25
CA ILE A 322 37.32 11.91 -17.42
C ILE A 322 36.78 11.91 -18.84
N ARG A 323 35.46 11.92 -18.98
CA ARG A 323 34.77 12.04 -20.27
C ARG A 323 34.27 13.46 -20.43
N PRO A 324 34.70 14.22 -21.46
CA PRO A 324 34.14 15.53 -21.74
C PRO A 324 32.69 15.37 -22.23
N LEU A 325 31.72 15.94 -21.51
CA LEU A 325 30.30 15.93 -21.90
C LEU A 325 29.94 17.18 -22.69
N ILE A 326 30.36 18.33 -22.19
CA ILE A 326 30.08 19.64 -22.76
C ILE A 326 31.27 20.56 -22.51
N ALA A 327 31.48 21.56 -23.36
CA ALA A 327 32.51 22.56 -23.16
C ALA A 327 32.01 23.67 -22.23
N GLY A 328 32.84 24.08 -21.27
CA GLY A 328 32.57 25.23 -20.40
C GLY A 328 31.79 24.86 -19.14
N PRO A 329 31.49 25.86 -18.28
CA PRO A 329 30.95 25.58 -16.97
C PRO A 329 29.54 24.98 -17.05
N VAL A 330 29.33 23.90 -16.29
CA VAL A 330 28.02 23.24 -16.11
C VAL A 330 27.11 24.17 -15.32
N THR A 331 25.90 24.38 -15.83
CA THR A 331 24.90 25.27 -15.23
C THR A 331 23.71 24.51 -14.66
N ALA A 332 23.37 23.35 -15.22
CA ALA A 332 22.31 22.49 -14.71
C ALA A 332 22.55 21.02 -15.13
N VAL A 333 22.06 20.09 -14.31
CA VAL A 333 22.08 18.65 -14.57
C VAL A 333 20.71 18.07 -14.21
N ALA A 334 20.18 17.19 -15.06
CA ALA A 334 19.01 16.37 -14.75
C ALA A 334 19.33 14.90 -15.00
N VAL A 335 18.78 14.03 -14.15
CA VAL A 335 18.90 12.57 -14.27
C VAL A 335 17.62 12.02 -14.87
N VAL A 336 17.74 11.26 -15.96
CA VAL A 336 16.62 10.56 -16.60
C VAL A 336 16.35 9.29 -15.81
N ARG A 337 15.44 9.34 -14.83
CA ARG A 337 15.33 8.28 -13.82
C ARG A 337 14.99 6.89 -14.36
N GLY A 338 14.24 6.79 -15.45
CA GLY A 338 13.87 5.51 -16.04
C GLY A 338 15.03 4.81 -16.77
N THR A 339 16.01 5.56 -17.27
CA THR A 339 17.16 5.00 -18.01
C THR A 339 18.51 5.19 -17.31
N CYS A 340 18.56 5.99 -16.24
CA CYS A 340 19.77 6.47 -15.58
C CYS A 340 20.72 7.27 -16.51
N ASP A 341 20.18 7.84 -17.58
CA ASP A 341 20.89 8.76 -18.47
C ASP A 341 21.00 10.16 -17.87
N LEU A 342 21.80 11.01 -18.50
CA LEU A 342 22.05 12.37 -18.01
C LEU A 342 21.73 13.43 -19.06
N VAL A 343 21.07 14.50 -18.62
CA VAL A 343 20.99 15.74 -19.38
C VAL A 343 21.86 16.76 -18.69
N VAL A 344 22.86 17.28 -19.40
CA VAL A 344 23.81 18.26 -18.86
C VAL A 344 23.73 19.52 -19.69
N ALA A 345 23.46 20.64 -19.03
CA ALA A 345 23.54 21.97 -19.61
C ALA A 345 24.82 22.66 -19.14
N GLY A 346 25.45 23.36 -20.06
CA GLY A 346 26.59 24.21 -19.79
C GLY A 346 26.48 25.49 -20.61
N SER A 347 27.51 26.33 -20.53
CA SER A 347 27.53 27.62 -21.24
C SER A 347 27.39 27.51 -22.75
N ASN A 348 27.70 26.34 -23.33
CA ASN A 348 27.72 26.12 -24.78
C ASN A 348 26.54 25.29 -25.33
N GLY A 349 25.56 24.93 -24.50
CA GLY A 349 24.38 24.18 -24.95
C GLY A 349 23.89 23.13 -23.96
N ILE A 350 23.15 22.15 -24.48
CA ILE A 350 22.59 21.03 -23.71
C ILE A 350 22.95 19.72 -24.41
N VAL A 351 23.46 18.75 -23.65
CA VAL A 351 23.79 17.41 -24.14
C VAL A 351 23.03 16.36 -23.36
N TYR A 352 22.46 15.39 -24.06
CA TYR A 352 21.89 14.17 -23.52
C TYR A 352 22.94 13.06 -23.63
N TRP A 353 23.43 12.56 -22.50
CA TRP A 353 24.36 11.45 -22.43
C TRP A 353 23.63 10.16 -22.11
N ARG A 354 23.61 9.25 -23.10
CA ARG A 354 23.21 7.86 -22.91
C ARG A 354 24.34 7.10 -22.24
N VAL A 355 24.24 6.97 -20.92
CA VAL A 355 25.35 6.48 -20.09
C VAL A 355 25.70 5.04 -20.45
N ALA A 356 24.69 4.18 -20.55
CA ALA A 356 24.87 2.76 -20.86
C ALA A 356 25.47 2.55 -22.27
N GLU A 357 25.10 3.39 -23.24
CA GLU A 357 25.63 3.35 -24.61
C GLU A 357 26.98 4.07 -24.76
N GLY A 358 27.35 4.92 -23.79
CA GLY A 358 28.48 5.85 -23.94
C GLY A 358 28.27 6.88 -25.06
N ARG A 359 27.03 7.16 -25.46
CA ARG A 359 26.68 7.99 -26.63
C ARG A 359 26.19 9.36 -26.19
N PHE A 360 26.68 10.41 -26.85
CA PHE A 360 26.25 11.79 -26.62
C PHE A 360 25.32 12.24 -27.75
N VAL A 361 24.20 12.86 -27.38
CA VAL A 361 23.22 13.41 -28.31
C VAL A 361 23.04 14.89 -27.99
N PRO A 362 23.39 15.81 -28.90
CA PRO A 362 23.10 17.23 -28.72
C PRO A 362 21.59 17.46 -28.57
N VAL A 363 21.19 18.22 -27.54
CA VAL A 363 19.79 18.63 -27.32
C VAL A 363 19.55 20.03 -27.86
N ALA A 364 20.47 20.96 -27.54
CA ALA A 364 20.41 22.35 -27.97
C ALA A 364 21.83 22.91 -28.17
N VAL A 365 21.97 23.85 -29.11
CA VAL A 365 23.21 24.59 -29.36
C VAL A 365 23.15 25.95 -28.66
N ALA A 366 24.27 26.45 -28.13
CA ALA A 366 24.34 27.75 -27.47
C ALA A 366 23.78 28.89 -28.34
N THR A 367 22.76 29.56 -27.81
CA THR A 367 22.11 30.76 -28.36
C THR A 367 22.51 32.03 -27.60
N GLY A 368 23.50 31.96 -26.71
CA GLY A 368 23.86 33.04 -25.78
C GLY A 368 22.96 33.12 -24.55
N GLU A 369 21.99 32.22 -24.43
CA GLU A 369 21.05 32.15 -23.31
C GLU A 369 21.58 31.25 -22.20
N ARG A 370 21.23 31.55 -20.95
CA ARG A 370 21.67 30.80 -19.77
C ARG A 370 20.61 29.77 -19.37
N VAL A 371 20.96 28.48 -19.38
CA VAL A 371 20.12 27.41 -18.83
C VAL A 371 20.34 27.32 -17.34
N THR A 372 19.29 27.45 -16.53
CA THR A 372 19.40 27.45 -15.06
C THR A 372 18.84 26.19 -14.40
N ALA A 373 17.92 25.50 -15.08
CA ALA A 373 17.37 24.24 -14.60
C ALA A 373 17.00 23.33 -15.77
N LEU A 374 17.02 22.03 -15.51
CA LEU A 374 16.66 20.98 -16.45
C LEU A 374 15.63 20.04 -15.83
N SER A 375 14.77 19.50 -16.68
CA SER A 375 13.87 18.39 -16.38
C SER A 375 13.87 17.40 -17.54
N SER A 376 13.53 16.16 -17.27
CA SER A 376 13.37 15.13 -18.31
C SER A 376 12.19 14.24 -18.01
N SER A 377 11.54 13.70 -19.03
CA SER A 377 10.63 12.58 -18.85
C SER A 377 11.40 11.32 -18.43
N ALA A 378 10.70 10.37 -17.80
CA ALA A 378 11.34 9.14 -17.29
C ALA A 378 12.06 8.32 -18.37
N GLY A 379 11.57 8.31 -19.61
CA GLY A 379 12.22 7.63 -20.75
C GLY A 379 13.23 8.50 -21.51
N GLY A 380 13.33 9.80 -21.17
CA GLY A 380 14.25 10.74 -21.79
C GLY A 380 13.86 11.22 -23.20
N GLU A 381 12.67 10.89 -23.68
CA GLU A 381 12.16 11.37 -24.97
C GLU A 381 11.81 12.87 -24.96
N LEU A 382 11.56 13.45 -23.79
CA LEU A 382 11.35 14.88 -23.60
C LEU A 382 12.39 15.46 -22.62
N VAL A 383 12.96 16.60 -22.99
CA VAL A 383 13.82 17.42 -22.12
C VAL A 383 13.18 18.79 -22.00
N TYR A 384 13.02 19.28 -20.78
CA TYR A 384 12.59 20.65 -20.53
C TYR A 384 13.76 21.45 -19.97
N ALA A 385 13.93 22.66 -20.47
CA ALA A 385 14.98 23.56 -20.01
C ALA A 385 14.37 24.90 -19.62
N LEU A 386 14.71 25.36 -18.42
CA LEU A 386 14.45 26.72 -18.00
C LEU A 386 15.59 27.61 -18.48
N VAL A 387 15.27 28.58 -19.32
CA VAL A 387 16.24 29.41 -20.04
C VAL A 387 16.00 30.88 -19.72
N CYS A 388 17.07 31.59 -19.38
CA CYS A 388 17.10 33.04 -19.21
C CYS A 388 17.78 33.67 -20.45
N GLY A 389 17.02 34.47 -21.20
CA GLY A 389 17.51 35.21 -22.34
C GLY A 389 18.46 36.34 -21.95
N THR A 390 19.22 36.85 -22.93
CA THR A 390 20.09 38.04 -22.71
C THR A 390 19.29 39.31 -22.44
N ASP A 391 18.00 39.31 -22.78
CA ASP A 391 17.02 40.35 -22.46
C ASP A 391 16.44 40.22 -21.04
N GLY A 392 16.82 39.19 -20.29
CA GLY A 392 16.30 38.90 -18.96
C GLY A 392 14.97 38.14 -18.96
N HIS A 393 14.39 37.83 -20.13
CA HIS A 393 13.14 37.09 -20.20
C HIS A 393 13.35 35.60 -19.93
N TRP A 394 12.45 35.03 -19.12
CA TRP A 394 12.48 33.64 -18.73
C TRP A 394 11.53 32.81 -19.59
N ASN A 395 12.02 31.68 -20.10
CA ASN A 395 11.26 30.78 -20.94
C ASN A 395 11.44 29.34 -20.47
N LEU A 396 10.34 28.59 -20.42
CA LEU A 396 10.40 27.13 -20.40
C LEU A 396 10.42 26.63 -21.85
N ARG A 397 11.40 25.81 -22.21
CA ARG A 397 11.47 25.16 -23.52
C ARG A 397 11.33 23.65 -23.38
N CYS A 398 10.61 23.05 -24.32
CA CYS A 398 10.54 21.61 -24.47
C CYS A 398 11.29 21.17 -25.74
N TYR A 399 12.18 20.19 -25.57
CA TYR A 399 12.87 19.49 -26.63
C TYR A 399 12.34 18.06 -26.70
N ALA A 400 11.96 17.62 -27.88
CA ALA A 400 11.48 16.26 -28.11
C ALA A 400 12.44 15.49 -29.02
N ALA A 401 12.77 14.26 -28.63
CA ALA A 401 13.51 13.34 -29.47
C ALA A 401 12.62 12.85 -30.62
N ASP A 402 13.12 12.94 -31.87
CA ASP A 402 12.47 12.34 -33.02
C ASP A 402 12.77 10.82 -33.10
N ARG A 403 12.27 10.14 -34.14
CA ARG A 403 12.47 8.70 -34.34
C ARG A 403 13.94 8.29 -34.51
N THR A 404 14.83 9.23 -34.82
CA THR A 404 16.28 9.00 -34.91
C THR A 404 16.98 9.19 -33.58
N GLY A 405 16.25 9.65 -32.56
CA GLY A 405 16.77 10.05 -31.26
C GLY A 405 17.38 11.46 -31.26
N ALA A 406 17.27 12.23 -32.35
CA ALA A 406 17.73 13.61 -32.39
C ALA A 406 16.69 14.55 -31.75
N PHE A 407 17.14 15.45 -30.89
CA PHE A 407 16.26 16.40 -30.22
C PHE A 407 16.01 17.64 -31.07
N ARG A 408 14.78 18.15 -31.01
CA ARG A 408 14.39 19.43 -31.63
C ARG A 408 13.56 20.23 -30.64
N VAL A 409 13.71 21.56 -30.68
CA VAL A 409 12.79 22.46 -29.98
C VAL A 409 11.38 22.20 -30.50
N TRP A 410 10.48 21.82 -29.60
CA TRP A 410 9.10 21.53 -29.93
C TRP A 410 8.17 22.68 -29.56
N ALA A 411 8.38 23.26 -28.38
CA ALA A 411 7.61 24.39 -27.89
C ALA A 411 8.44 25.25 -26.92
N GLN A 412 8.01 26.50 -26.76
CA GLN A 412 8.51 27.40 -25.74
C GLN A 412 7.33 28.16 -25.11
N HIS A 413 7.45 28.47 -23.83
CA HIS A 413 6.46 29.24 -23.10
C HIS A 413 7.16 30.30 -22.24
N PRO A 414 6.84 31.60 -22.40
CA PRO A 414 7.37 32.65 -21.54
C PRO A 414 6.81 32.51 -20.13
N LEU A 415 7.66 32.68 -19.12
CA LEU A 415 7.27 32.63 -17.71
C LEU A 415 7.16 34.05 -17.17
N ASP A 416 6.10 34.30 -16.41
CA ASP A 416 5.89 35.56 -15.71
C ASP A 416 6.77 35.66 -14.45
N THR A 417 7.51 36.75 -14.31
CA THR A 417 8.47 37.00 -13.24
C THR A 417 8.39 38.42 -12.66
N GLU A 418 7.37 39.23 -13.00
CA GLU A 418 7.14 40.59 -12.47
C GLU A 418 8.37 41.52 -12.42
N ASP A 419 9.15 41.63 -13.51
CA ASP A 419 10.36 42.49 -13.60
C ASP A 419 11.39 42.29 -12.45
N ILE A 420 11.32 41.16 -11.74
CA ILE A 420 12.28 40.82 -10.68
C ILE A 420 13.62 40.47 -11.33
N GLU A 421 14.69 41.13 -10.88
CA GLU A 421 16.05 40.82 -11.33
C GLU A 421 16.50 39.49 -10.70
N ASN A 422 16.75 38.47 -11.53
CA ASN A 422 17.09 37.09 -11.11
C ASN A 422 16.04 36.42 -10.20
N PRO A 423 14.82 36.18 -10.70
CA PRO A 423 13.78 35.49 -9.94
C PRO A 423 14.24 34.07 -9.59
N GLU A 424 13.95 33.63 -8.37
CA GLU A 424 14.07 32.23 -8.00
C GLU A 424 12.95 31.44 -8.70
N ILE A 425 13.29 30.79 -9.80
CA ILE A 425 12.37 29.93 -10.55
C ILE A 425 12.80 28.49 -10.33
N TYR A 426 11.86 27.67 -9.88
CA TYR A 426 12.05 26.24 -9.72
C TYR A 426 11.45 25.49 -10.92
N LEU A 427 12.17 24.48 -11.41
CA LEU A 427 11.65 23.53 -12.38
C LEU A 427 11.71 22.14 -11.76
N GLN A 428 10.58 21.43 -11.79
CA GLN A 428 10.50 20.05 -11.37
C GLN A 428 11.52 19.21 -12.14
N SER A 429 12.43 18.51 -11.44
CA SER A 429 13.55 17.80 -12.07
C SER A 429 13.16 16.60 -12.95
N GLU A 430 11.94 16.09 -12.81
CA GLU A 430 11.41 14.98 -13.60
C GLU A 430 9.98 15.25 -14.06
N ALA A 431 9.73 15.13 -15.35
CA ALA A 431 8.39 15.22 -15.92
C ALA A 431 7.64 13.89 -15.76
N ILE A 432 6.41 14.00 -15.27
CA ILE A 432 5.54 12.89 -14.89
C ILE A 432 4.73 12.43 -16.09
N PHE A 433 4.40 11.16 -16.23
CA PHE A 433 3.45 10.68 -17.23
C PHE A 433 2.10 10.36 -16.59
N ALA A 434 1.08 11.17 -16.86
CA ALA A 434 -0.25 11.02 -16.26
C ALA A 434 -1.36 11.36 -17.26
N GLY A 435 -2.39 10.51 -17.33
CA GLY A 435 -3.51 10.70 -18.27
C GLY A 435 -3.11 10.60 -19.74
N GLY A 436 -2.02 9.91 -20.06
CA GLY A 436 -1.51 9.75 -21.43
C GLY A 436 -0.66 10.91 -21.95
N GLU A 437 -0.40 11.93 -21.13
CA GLU A 437 0.47 13.06 -21.47
C GLU A 437 1.56 13.26 -20.40
N HIS A 438 2.69 13.85 -20.79
CA HIS A 438 3.71 14.26 -19.81
C HIS A 438 3.30 15.55 -19.11
N ARG A 439 3.62 15.70 -17.83
CA ARG A 439 3.35 16.89 -17.04
C ARG A 439 4.65 17.37 -16.39
N VAL A 440 4.93 18.66 -16.47
CA VAL A 440 6.07 19.26 -15.77
C VAL A 440 5.63 20.54 -15.07
N VAL A 441 6.05 20.70 -13.83
CA VAL A 441 5.73 21.87 -13.02
C VAL A 441 6.90 22.85 -13.04
N ALA A 442 6.62 24.12 -13.30
CA ALA A 442 7.54 25.22 -13.07
C ALA A 442 6.91 26.23 -12.11
N VAL A 443 7.70 26.79 -11.21
CA VAL A 443 7.25 27.74 -10.20
C VAL A 443 8.07 29.00 -10.31
N THR A 444 7.39 30.14 -10.47
CA THR A 444 7.99 31.47 -10.43
C THR A 444 7.61 32.18 -9.11
N PRO A 445 8.21 33.32 -8.78
CA PRO A 445 7.80 34.10 -7.60
C PRO A 445 6.32 34.49 -7.57
N VAL A 446 5.64 34.45 -8.71
CA VAL A 446 4.27 34.95 -8.87
C VAL A 446 3.26 33.84 -9.20
N ARG A 447 3.70 32.72 -9.78
CA ARG A 447 2.77 31.72 -10.31
C ARG A 447 3.35 30.31 -10.37
N PHE A 448 2.49 29.33 -10.11
CA PHE A 448 2.73 27.93 -10.43
C PHE A 448 2.19 27.62 -11.82
N TYR A 449 2.98 26.91 -12.62
CA TYR A 449 2.60 26.46 -13.95
C TYR A 449 2.67 24.94 -14.03
N THR A 450 1.54 24.30 -14.35
CA THR A 450 1.52 22.88 -14.75
C THR A 450 1.42 22.81 -16.27
N PHE A 451 2.51 22.39 -16.92
CA PHE A 451 2.58 22.22 -18.36
C PHE A 451 2.30 20.78 -18.76
N ILE A 452 1.44 20.59 -19.77
CA ILE A 452 1.14 19.29 -20.35
C ILE A 452 1.75 19.14 -21.75
N GLY A 453 2.41 18.00 -21.92
CA GLY A 453 2.90 17.45 -23.15
C GLY A 453 4.05 18.25 -23.75
N PRO A 454 4.52 17.83 -24.93
CA PRO A 454 5.63 18.49 -25.60
C PRO A 454 5.28 19.92 -26.05
N ARG A 455 3.98 20.24 -26.18
CA ARG A 455 3.47 21.55 -26.60
C ARG A 455 3.42 22.60 -25.48
N LEU A 456 3.78 22.25 -24.24
CA LEU A 456 3.72 23.15 -23.08
C LEU A 456 2.33 23.81 -22.93
N ARG A 457 1.27 23.01 -23.03
CA ARG A 457 -0.09 23.50 -22.75
C ARG A 457 -0.22 23.74 -21.25
N VAL A 458 -0.59 24.95 -20.83
CA VAL A 458 -0.87 25.23 -19.41
C VAL A 458 -2.21 24.59 -19.05
N GLU A 459 -2.22 23.67 -18.09
CA GLU A 459 -3.44 23.03 -17.56
C GLU A 459 -4.05 23.88 -16.46
N GLU A 460 -3.21 24.18 -15.47
CA GLU A 460 -3.57 24.89 -14.27
C GLU A 460 -2.49 25.92 -13.97
N SER A 461 -2.95 27.08 -13.52
CA SER A 461 -2.11 28.08 -12.90
C SER A 461 -2.81 28.59 -11.66
N PHE A 462 -2.12 28.52 -10.52
CA PHE A 462 -2.60 29.11 -9.28
C PHE A 462 -1.56 30.10 -8.76
N GLU A 463 -2.05 31.14 -8.10
CA GLU A 463 -1.22 32.08 -7.37
C GLU A 463 -0.76 31.41 -6.06
N PRO A 464 0.53 31.51 -5.69
CA PRO A 464 0.98 31.11 -4.36
C PRO A 464 0.13 31.81 -3.30
N ALA A 465 -0.10 31.18 -2.15
CA ALA A 465 -0.78 31.88 -1.05
C ALA A 465 0.00 33.17 -0.70
N PRO A 466 -0.68 34.30 -0.46
CA PRO A 466 -0.03 35.62 -0.34
C PRO A 466 0.97 35.71 0.82
N ASP A 467 0.81 34.85 1.83
CA ASP A 467 1.67 34.82 3.02
C ASP A 467 2.91 33.92 2.83
N SER A 468 2.89 33.07 1.82
CA SER A 468 4.02 32.22 1.41
C SER A 468 4.79 32.92 0.30
N ARG A 469 5.72 33.81 0.67
CA ARG A 469 6.78 34.22 -0.28
C ARG A 469 7.49 32.94 -0.72
N PRO A 470 7.41 32.55 -2.00
CA PRO A 470 7.37 31.14 -2.40
C PRO A 470 8.79 30.62 -2.59
N LEU A 471 9.46 30.28 -1.50
CA LEU A 471 10.55 29.31 -1.59
C LEU A 471 9.90 27.93 -1.72
N VAL A 472 9.42 27.65 -2.92
CA VAL A 472 9.08 26.28 -3.33
C VAL A 472 10.37 25.59 -3.62
N HIS A 473 10.69 24.62 -2.76
CA HIS A 473 11.94 23.91 -2.84
C HIS A 473 11.81 22.64 -3.69
N PHE A 474 10.58 22.13 -3.87
CA PHE A 474 10.37 20.79 -4.43
C PHE A 474 8.92 20.48 -4.83
N VAL A 475 8.77 19.73 -5.93
CA VAL A 475 7.51 19.10 -6.38
C VAL A 475 7.80 17.70 -6.94
N ALA A 476 7.03 16.67 -6.57
CA ALA A 476 7.12 15.32 -7.12
C ALA A 476 5.80 14.56 -7.16
N ASP A 477 5.63 13.66 -8.14
CA ASP A 477 4.52 12.71 -8.14
C ASP A 477 4.71 11.60 -7.11
N ALA A 478 3.62 11.27 -6.41
CA ALA A 478 3.52 10.11 -5.54
C ALA A 478 2.76 8.95 -6.22
N GLY A 479 2.39 9.08 -7.49
CA GLY A 479 1.55 8.14 -8.23
C GLY A 479 0.06 8.33 -7.91
N ASN A 480 -0.80 7.76 -8.75
CA ASN A 480 -2.26 7.83 -8.62
C ASN A 480 -2.83 9.27 -8.57
N GLY A 481 -2.15 10.23 -9.22
CA GLY A 481 -2.58 11.63 -9.23
C GLY A 481 -2.32 12.39 -7.93
N ARG A 482 -1.45 11.85 -7.05
CA ARG A 482 -1.05 12.51 -5.80
C ARG A 482 0.28 13.23 -5.98
N LEU A 483 0.44 14.40 -5.38
CA LEU A 483 1.63 15.22 -5.57
C LEU A 483 2.26 15.58 -4.23
N TRP A 484 3.54 15.30 -4.06
CA TRP A 484 4.34 15.89 -3.01
C TRP A 484 4.74 17.31 -3.38
N SER A 485 4.46 18.27 -2.50
CA SER A 485 4.93 19.65 -2.61
C SER A 485 5.69 20.06 -1.35
N TRP A 486 6.74 20.88 -1.50
CA TRP A 486 7.44 21.49 -0.38
C TRP A 486 7.54 22.99 -0.58
N ALA A 487 6.79 23.73 0.23
CA ALA A 487 6.73 25.19 0.18
C ALA A 487 6.64 25.77 1.60
N GLY A 488 7.37 26.86 1.86
CA GLY A 488 7.23 27.63 3.10
C GLY A 488 7.44 26.80 4.38
N GLY A 489 8.39 25.85 4.36
CA GLY A 489 8.65 24.96 5.50
C GLY A 489 7.56 23.92 5.75
N THR A 490 6.68 23.64 4.80
CA THR A 490 5.69 22.55 4.89
C THR A 490 5.86 21.61 3.71
N VAL A 491 5.96 20.31 3.98
CA VAL A 491 5.86 19.26 2.97
C VAL A 491 4.43 18.71 2.99
N ALA A 492 3.77 18.61 1.85
CA ALA A 492 2.39 18.15 1.76
C ALA A 492 2.23 17.05 0.69
N LEU A 493 1.30 16.12 0.93
CA LEU A 493 0.83 15.15 -0.07
C LEU A 493 -0.56 15.56 -0.55
N GLU A 494 -0.61 16.21 -1.71
CA GLU A 494 -1.82 16.67 -2.37
C GLU A 494 -2.55 15.52 -3.08
N GLY A 495 -3.85 15.68 -3.32
CA GLY A 495 -4.70 14.65 -3.95
C GLY A 495 -5.23 13.58 -3.00
N VAL A 496 -5.17 13.80 -1.68
CA VAL A 496 -5.74 12.92 -0.64
C VAL A 496 -6.70 13.73 0.23
N ASP A 497 -7.84 13.15 0.60
CA ASP A 497 -8.76 13.76 1.57
C ASP A 497 -8.02 14.04 2.89
N GLY A 498 -8.02 15.31 3.31
CA GLY A 498 -7.32 15.76 4.50
C GLY A 498 -5.85 16.17 4.30
N THR A 499 -5.32 16.11 3.06
CA THR A 499 -3.96 16.54 2.64
C THR A 499 -2.92 16.45 3.76
N PRO A 500 -2.26 15.28 3.93
CA PRO A 500 -1.17 15.12 4.89
C PRO A 500 -0.17 16.27 4.78
N ARG A 501 0.05 16.99 5.88
CA ARG A 501 1.02 18.09 5.98
C ARG A 501 2.04 17.77 7.06
N PHE A 502 3.30 18.00 6.73
CA PHE A 502 4.45 17.77 7.57
C PHE A 502 5.19 19.09 7.74
N GLU A 503 5.39 19.49 8.99
CA GLU A 503 6.26 20.63 9.28
C GLU A 503 7.72 20.25 9.01
N TRP A 504 8.41 21.09 8.26
CA TRP A 504 9.82 20.96 7.96
C TRP A 504 10.64 21.58 9.09
N HIS A 505 11.43 20.75 9.78
CA HIS A 505 12.25 21.20 10.91
C HIS A 505 13.75 21.29 10.59
N ALA A 506 14.17 20.97 9.36
CA ALA A 506 15.56 21.03 8.96
C ALA A 506 15.93 22.40 8.35
N PRO A 507 17.24 22.71 8.19
CA PRO A 507 17.69 23.93 7.53
C PRO A 507 17.09 24.09 6.13
N SER A 508 17.00 25.32 5.63
CA SER A 508 16.60 25.56 4.25
C SER A 508 17.69 25.06 3.28
N PRO A 509 17.32 24.45 2.15
CA PRO A 509 18.28 24.03 1.15
C PRO A 509 18.87 25.28 0.49
N THR A 510 20.18 25.30 0.26
CA THR A 510 20.87 26.37 -0.49
C THR A 510 21.19 25.98 -1.92
N GLY A 511 20.90 24.73 -2.30
CA GLY A 511 21.20 24.18 -3.61
C GLY A 511 20.20 23.14 -4.08
N HIS A 512 20.68 22.21 -4.91
CA HIS A 512 19.86 21.17 -5.52
C HIS A 512 19.27 20.22 -4.46
N VAL A 513 17.93 20.09 -4.47
CA VAL A 513 17.20 19.10 -3.69
C VAL A 513 17.04 17.84 -4.53
N THR A 514 17.67 16.74 -4.07
CA THR A 514 17.39 15.40 -4.62
C THR A 514 16.26 14.77 -3.83
N TRP A 515 15.50 13.91 -4.48
CA TRP A 515 14.34 13.27 -3.88
C TRP A 515 14.13 11.88 -4.47
N ARG A 516 13.31 11.07 -3.80
CA ARG A 516 12.79 9.81 -4.31
C ARG A 516 11.46 9.49 -3.63
N ALA A 517 10.57 8.78 -4.32
CA ALA A 517 9.34 8.24 -3.75
C ALA A 517 9.44 6.71 -3.69
N PRO A 518 9.95 6.11 -2.60
CA PRO A 518 10.04 4.65 -2.49
C PRO A 518 8.67 3.94 -2.44
N GLY A 519 7.57 4.69 -2.27
CA GLY A 519 6.21 4.19 -2.39
C GLY A 519 5.22 5.35 -2.60
N THR A 520 3.94 5.03 -2.82
CA THR A 520 2.93 6.01 -3.25
C THR A 520 2.51 7.05 -2.20
N ALA A 521 3.02 6.90 -0.98
CA ALA A 521 2.79 7.81 0.13
C ALA A 521 4.04 7.93 1.00
N VAL A 522 5.22 7.66 0.43
CA VAL A 522 6.50 7.85 1.12
C VAL A 522 7.38 8.72 0.24
N LEU A 523 7.89 9.80 0.81
CA LEU A 523 8.84 10.70 0.16
C LEU A 523 10.14 10.70 0.95
N GLU A 524 11.27 10.57 0.26
CA GLU A 524 12.58 10.90 0.83
C GLU A 524 13.17 12.10 0.10
N LEU A 525 13.69 13.05 0.87
CA LEU A 525 14.36 14.25 0.42
C LEU A 525 15.79 14.22 0.93
N ALA A 526 16.73 14.71 0.13
CA ALA A 526 18.07 15.04 0.59
C ALA A 526 18.61 16.26 -0.14
N PHE A 527 19.43 17.03 0.57
CA PHE A 527 20.08 18.22 0.01
C PHE A 527 21.29 18.60 0.87
N VAL A 528 22.05 19.56 0.37
CA VAL A 528 23.11 20.24 1.10
C VAL A 528 22.60 21.61 1.53
N ASP A 529 22.75 21.96 2.80
CA ASP A 529 22.36 23.26 3.34
C ASP A 529 23.48 24.32 3.23
N GLY A 530 23.22 25.53 3.70
CA GLY A 530 24.16 26.65 3.64
C GLY A 530 25.44 26.47 4.46
N ASP A 531 25.42 25.56 5.43
CA ASP A 531 26.58 25.21 6.26
C ASP A 531 27.36 24.03 5.68
N GLY A 532 27.00 23.56 4.48
CA GLY A 532 27.60 22.41 3.83
C GLY A 532 27.26 21.09 4.53
N CYS A 533 26.14 20.99 5.26
CA CYS A 533 25.69 19.73 5.86
C CYS A 533 24.75 19.00 4.91
N VAL A 534 24.89 17.67 4.81
CA VAL A 534 23.89 16.84 4.12
C VAL A 534 22.74 16.59 5.08
N SER A 535 21.55 17.00 4.68
CA SER A 535 20.30 16.71 5.37
C SER A 535 19.52 15.67 4.58
N TRP A 536 18.91 14.72 5.29
CA TRP A 536 17.96 13.75 4.76
C TRP A 536 16.67 13.81 5.58
N ALA A 537 15.54 13.69 4.90
CA ALA A 537 14.23 13.58 5.53
C ALA A 537 13.38 12.53 4.82
N GLN A 538 12.57 11.79 5.59
CA GLN A 538 11.55 10.87 5.06
C GLN A 538 10.19 11.25 5.63
N PHE A 539 9.20 11.37 4.75
CA PHE A 539 7.80 11.64 5.07
C PHE A 539 6.97 10.42 4.71
N ASP A 540 6.25 9.88 5.68
CA ASP A 540 5.38 8.72 5.50
C ASP A 540 3.93 9.12 5.76
N ALA A 541 3.16 9.15 4.67
CA ALA A 541 1.74 9.49 4.63
C ALA A 541 0.85 8.25 4.44
N ARG A 542 1.37 7.03 4.61
CA ARG A 542 0.56 5.80 4.47
C ARG A 542 -0.56 5.69 5.50
N ASP A 543 -0.32 6.19 6.72
CA ASP A 543 -1.33 6.28 7.78
C ASP A 543 -1.83 7.73 7.91
N PRO A 544 -3.10 8.02 7.56
CA PRO A 544 -3.71 9.35 7.71
C PRO A 544 -3.73 9.89 9.14
N GLN A 545 -3.65 9.02 10.15
CA GLN A 545 -3.68 9.42 11.57
C GLN A 545 -2.29 9.51 12.20
N LEU A 546 -1.29 8.86 11.59
CA LEU A 546 0.08 8.73 12.12
C LEU A 546 1.12 9.08 11.06
N HIS A 547 1.02 10.29 10.52
CA HIS A 547 2.05 10.86 9.67
C HIS A 547 3.40 10.91 10.41
N ARG A 548 4.43 10.28 9.85
CA ARG A 548 5.77 10.23 10.45
C ARG A 548 6.76 10.98 9.58
N ALA A 549 7.54 11.85 10.20
CA ALA A 549 8.73 12.44 9.61
C ALA A 549 9.97 11.89 10.32
N ARG A 550 10.98 11.47 9.56
CA ARG A 550 12.30 11.09 10.07
C ARG A 550 13.33 12.03 9.47
N TYR A 551 14.34 12.36 10.25
CA TYR A 551 15.41 13.27 9.83
C TYR A 551 16.77 12.63 10.15
N ALA A 552 17.75 12.86 9.29
CA ALA A 552 19.13 12.49 9.53
C ALA A 552 20.07 13.53 8.93
N LEU A 553 21.21 13.75 9.57
CA LEU A 553 22.20 14.72 9.13
C LEU A 553 23.62 14.15 9.13
N ALA A 554 24.44 14.63 8.21
CA ALA A 554 25.88 14.45 8.20
C ALA A 554 26.57 15.81 8.11
N LYS A 555 27.49 16.06 9.03
CA LYS A 555 28.42 17.18 8.97
C LYS A 555 29.82 16.66 8.69
N ASN A 556 30.53 17.29 7.77
CA ASN A 556 31.91 16.93 7.48
C ASN A 556 32.67 18.20 7.06
N PRO A 557 33.63 18.71 7.84
CA PRO A 557 34.52 19.79 7.39
C PRO A 557 35.47 19.22 6.32
N PRO A 558 35.48 19.73 5.07
CA PRO A 558 35.25 21.14 4.68
C PRO A 558 33.82 21.54 4.29
N GLY A 559 32.89 20.61 4.17
CA GLY A 559 31.51 20.83 3.72
C GLY A 559 31.18 19.88 2.57
N TYR A 560 29.90 19.56 2.40
CA TYR A 560 29.39 18.88 1.21
C TYR A 560 28.99 19.90 0.14
N THR A 561 29.06 19.52 -1.13
CA THR A 561 28.68 20.37 -2.29
C THR A 561 27.43 19.86 -2.99
N THR A 562 27.25 18.54 -3.07
CA THR A 562 26.11 17.92 -3.76
C THR A 562 25.81 16.54 -3.18
N VAL A 563 24.57 16.08 -3.37
CA VAL A 563 24.09 14.78 -2.88
C VAL A 563 23.08 14.17 -3.86
N CYS A 564 23.12 12.85 -4.01
CA CYS A 564 22.12 12.07 -4.75
C CYS A 564 21.69 10.81 -3.97
N PHE A 565 20.52 10.27 -4.30
CA PHE A 565 20.05 8.99 -3.77
C PHE A 565 20.56 7.83 -4.63
N VAL A 566 21.10 6.77 -4.01
CA VAL A 566 21.43 5.51 -4.69
C VAL A 566 20.44 4.39 -4.36
N ALA A 567 19.89 4.37 -3.14
CA ALA A 567 18.88 3.41 -2.68
C ALA A 567 18.04 4.02 -1.55
N PRO A 568 16.92 3.39 -1.09
CA PRO A 568 16.21 3.88 0.10
C PRO A 568 17.18 3.97 1.28
N ASP A 569 17.10 5.03 2.06
CA ASP A 569 18.00 5.27 3.21
C ASP A 569 19.50 5.30 2.86
N ALA A 570 19.87 5.42 1.58
CA ALA A 570 21.26 5.39 1.10
C ALA A 570 21.54 6.49 0.07
N LEU A 571 22.56 7.27 0.36
CA LEU A 571 22.91 8.50 -0.34
C LEU A 571 24.37 8.45 -0.77
N VAL A 572 24.71 9.26 -1.76
CA VAL A 572 26.10 9.59 -2.07
C VAL A 572 26.22 11.10 -2.06
N ALA A 573 27.22 11.62 -1.35
CA ALA A 573 27.50 13.04 -1.27
C ALA A 573 28.95 13.31 -1.64
N VAL A 574 29.26 14.53 -2.09
CA VAL A 574 30.62 14.97 -2.39
C VAL A 574 31.02 16.09 -1.47
N THR A 575 32.25 16.06 -0.96
CA THR A 575 32.82 17.15 -0.16
C THR A 575 33.47 18.23 -1.04
N GLU A 576 33.74 19.41 -0.50
CA GLU A 576 34.48 20.46 -1.22
C GLU A 576 35.88 20.00 -1.69
N ALA A 577 36.46 19.01 -1.02
CA ALA A 577 37.73 18.37 -1.38
C ALA A 577 37.60 17.28 -2.45
N ASN A 578 36.46 17.20 -3.16
CA ASN A 578 36.14 16.15 -4.13
C ASN A 578 36.21 14.72 -3.55
N GLU A 579 35.92 14.57 -2.25
CA GLU A 579 35.74 13.25 -1.65
C GLU A 579 34.28 12.80 -1.80
N VAL A 580 34.06 11.72 -2.54
CA VAL A 580 32.74 11.13 -2.73
C VAL A 580 32.50 10.09 -1.65
N GLN A 581 31.45 10.29 -0.85
CA GLN A 581 31.13 9.49 0.33
C GLN A 581 29.77 8.82 0.16
N TRP A 582 29.72 7.50 0.33
CA TRP A 582 28.49 6.71 0.39
C TRP A 582 27.97 6.74 1.82
N LEU A 583 26.82 7.37 2.04
CA LEU A 583 26.18 7.58 3.33
C LEU A 583 25.00 6.62 3.50
N ARG A 584 24.76 6.17 4.73
CA ARG A 584 23.55 5.41 5.09
C ARG A 584 22.86 6.06 6.27
N VAL A 585 21.54 6.12 6.22
CA VAL A 585 20.71 6.56 7.34
C VAL A 585 20.73 5.50 8.44
N ILE A 586 21.23 5.86 9.62
CA ILE A 586 21.20 5.02 10.83
C ILE A 586 20.64 5.88 11.97
N GLY A 587 19.37 5.64 12.32
CA GLY A 587 18.66 6.49 13.27
C GLY A 587 18.51 7.92 12.73
N GLU A 588 19.05 8.89 13.46
CA GLU A 588 19.04 10.33 13.13
C GLU A 588 20.37 10.80 12.52
N SER A 589 21.23 9.88 12.09
CA SER A 589 22.57 10.21 11.57
C SER A 589 22.80 9.59 10.20
N LEU A 590 23.52 10.32 9.36
CA LEU A 590 24.06 9.82 8.10
C LEU A 590 25.49 9.33 8.32
N VAL A 591 25.69 8.02 8.25
CA VAL A 591 26.97 7.39 8.55
C VAL A 591 27.69 7.03 7.25
N VAL A 592 28.91 7.55 7.08
CA VAL A 592 29.80 7.22 5.97
C VAL A 592 30.12 5.72 6.01
N GLN A 593 29.80 5.03 4.92
CA GLN A 593 30.02 3.60 4.73
C GLN A 593 31.26 3.30 3.88
N ALA A 594 31.62 4.23 3.01
CA ALA A 594 32.73 4.15 2.07
C ALA A 594 33.03 5.55 1.54
N SER A 595 34.29 5.83 1.18
CA SER A 595 34.65 7.08 0.50
C SER A 595 35.76 6.89 -0.53
N ILE A 596 35.78 7.75 -1.55
CA ILE A 596 36.82 7.82 -2.57
C ILE A 596 37.15 9.27 -2.89
N THR A 597 38.42 9.63 -2.93
CA THR A 597 38.86 10.96 -3.37
C THR A 597 39.02 10.99 -4.89
N VAL A 598 38.32 11.91 -5.56
CA VAL A 598 38.42 12.09 -7.01
C VAL A 598 39.56 13.06 -7.29
N SER A 599 40.71 12.55 -7.75
CA SER A 599 41.89 13.36 -8.04
C SER A 599 41.76 14.14 -9.36
N VAL A 600 40.89 15.15 -9.37
CA VAL A 600 40.67 16.06 -10.50
C VAL A 600 40.82 17.52 -10.06
N PRO A 601 41.29 18.43 -10.93
CA PRO A 601 41.54 19.83 -10.57
C PRO A 601 40.27 20.70 -10.48
N VAL A 602 39.11 20.13 -10.77
CA VAL A 602 37.82 20.81 -10.90
C VAL A 602 36.82 20.22 -9.92
N HIS A 603 35.86 21.01 -9.42
CA HIS A 603 34.91 20.53 -8.42
C HIS A 603 33.82 19.65 -9.05
N VAL A 604 33.31 18.68 -8.28
CA VAL A 604 32.07 17.96 -8.63
C VAL A 604 30.87 18.85 -8.31
N VAL A 605 30.02 19.10 -9.30
CA VAL A 605 28.81 19.94 -9.16
C VAL A 605 27.52 19.14 -9.05
N ALA A 606 27.51 17.91 -9.56
CA ALA A 606 26.34 17.04 -9.50
C ALA A 606 26.74 15.57 -9.41
N LEU A 607 25.88 14.79 -8.76
CA LEU A 607 25.95 13.34 -8.73
C LEU A 607 24.71 12.74 -9.38
N ALA A 608 24.90 11.67 -10.13
CA ALA A 608 23.82 10.86 -10.66
C ALA A 608 24.03 9.39 -10.32
N ALA A 609 23.07 8.80 -9.62
CA ALA A 609 23.06 7.37 -9.37
C ALA A 609 22.84 6.58 -10.66
N GLN A 610 23.50 5.43 -10.77
CA GLN A 610 23.27 4.47 -11.84
C GLN A 610 22.33 3.35 -11.39
N SER A 611 22.00 2.47 -12.31
CA SER A 611 21.23 1.26 -12.00
C SER A 611 21.98 0.30 -11.04
N ASP A 612 23.32 0.39 -10.99
CA ASP A 612 24.14 -0.18 -9.93
C ASP A 612 24.31 0.88 -8.82
N PRO A 613 23.77 0.68 -7.60
CA PRO A 613 23.88 1.68 -6.53
C PRO A 613 25.28 1.79 -5.93
N ASP A 614 26.17 0.84 -6.24
CA ASP A 614 27.60 0.99 -5.98
C ASP A 614 28.28 1.83 -7.05
N GLU A 615 27.53 2.46 -7.96
CA GLU A 615 28.06 3.27 -9.03
C GLU A 615 27.34 4.61 -9.16
N VAL A 616 28.15 5.66 -9.25
CA VAL A 616 27.66 7.03 -9.46
C VAL A 616 28.46 7.70 -10.55
N ILE A 617 27.84 8.69 -11.18
CA ILE A 617 28.52 9.60 -12.09
C ILE A 617 28.68 10.94 -11.37
N ALA A 618 29.93 11.38 -11.26
CA ALA A 618 30.27 12.72 -10.82
C ALA A 618 30.41 13.62 -12.06
N VAL A 619 29.56 14.66 -12.15
CA VAL A 619 29.67 15.71 -13.17
C VAL A 619 30.52 16.84 -12.62
N LEU A 620 31.52 17.26 -13.38
CA LEU A 620 32.52 18.24 -13.01
C LEU A 620 32.10 19.65 -13.45
N THR A 621 32.60 20.69 -12.77
CA THR A 621 32.30 22.09 -13.09
C THR A 621 32.61 22.43 -14.54
N ASP A 622 33.65 21.85 -15.15
CA ASP A 622 34.13 22.15 -16.51
C ASP A 622 33.40 21.42 -17.65
N GLY A 623 32.37 20.65 -17.30
CA GLY A 623 31.61 19.84 -18.26
C GLY A 623 32.18 18.44 -18.49
N GLY A 624 33.20 18.02 -17.75
CA GLY A 624 33.61 16.63 -17.66
C GLY A 624 32.69 15.77 -16.79
N ALA A 625 32.78 14.46 -16.93
CA ALA A 625 32.19 13.52 -15.97
C ALA A 625 33.07 12.30 -15.75
N VAL A 626 32.96 11.74 -14.55
CA VAL A 626 33.72 10.58 -14.10
C VAL A 626 32.76 9.55 -13.53
N ARG A 627 32.93 8.30 -13.95
CA ARG A 627 32.20 7.16 -13.40
C ARG A 627 32.97 6.63 -12.19
N LEU A 628 32.30 6.58 -11.04
CA LEU A 628 32.89 6.21 -9.75
C LEU A 628 32.18 4.99 -9.21
N ARG A 629 32.97 4.02 -8.76
CA ARG A 629 32.46 2.84 -8.08
C ARG A 629 32.76 2.94 -6.59
N ARG A 630 31.81 2.53 -5.77
CA ARG A 630 31.95 2.38 -4.34
C ARG A 630 33.11 1.41 -4.06
N PRO A 631 34.08 1.78 -3.21
CA PRO A 631 35.10 0.84 -2.80
C PRO A 631 34.49 -0.26 -1.93
N ASP A 632 34.99 -1.49 -2.08
CA ASP A 632 34.62 -2.61 -1.22
C ASP A 632 34.88 -2.26 0.25
N ARG A 633 34.00 -2.72 1.15
CA ARG A 633 34.26 -2.62 2.59
C ARG A 633 35.51 -3.43 2.92
N THR A 634 36.59 -2.75 3.27
CA THR A 634 37.79 -3.34 3.86
C THR A 634 37.54 -3.91 5.24
#